data_AF-A0A7C4VW53-F1
#
_entry.id   AF-A0A7C4VW53-F1
#
_cell.length_a   1.000
_cell.length_b   1.000
_cell.length_c   1.000
_cell.angle_alpha   90.00
_cell.angle_beta   90.00
_cell.angle_gamma   90.00
#
_symmetry.space_group_name_H-M   'P 1'
#
loop_
_entity.id
_entity.type
_entity.pdbx_description
1 polymer ?
#
loop_
_entity_poly.entity_id
_entity_poly.type
_entity_poly.pdbx_seq_one_letter_code
_entity_poly.pdbx_strand_id
1 'polypeptide(L)'
;SFPTIKDKNGKPKTLQISRFVHTAGRFYIPGSSIKGAIRTALIKANEAFAEPFENALNTPNVSKSEVNKIEDNVFGSAQLSPFKALIISDSSFIDKNYIKFKKVEVIHLERPKQGIPQFFEVWLHDLRNTGSNKVESRITFKADVLSKLLQNGARKEAVDYLMQVFGSEKNFVDTMKEAARILIEMEKQKISASNYQQKNELLNFYNTLSKINKETENGFVLRIGGHSGFYSKTAYRGFLKRDQVKVLKILFGYKKVKENNFPVTTRIVRLSESPKDILPVGWIKVKLLD
;
A
#
# COMPACT_ATOMS: atom_id res chain seq x y z
N SER A 1 -3.69 -12.36 -30.05
CA SER A 1 -3.42 -10.98 -30.52
C SER A 1 -4.33 -10.04 -29.75
N PHE A 2 -3.81 -8.94 -29.20
CA PHE A 2 -4.69 -7.90 -28.64
C PHE A 2 -5.33 -7.15 -29.81
N PRO A 3 -6.65 -6.99 -29.87
CA PRO A 3 -7.28 -6.19 -30.90
C PRO A 3 -6.75 -4.76 -30.84
N THR A 4 -6.46 -4.16 -31.99
CA THR A 4 -6.00 -2.77 -32.09
C THR A 4 -6.99 -1.85 -31.38
N ILE A 5 -6.56 -1.25 -30.27
CA ILE A 5 -7.40 -0.27 -29.56
C ILE A 5 -7.44 0.98 -30.41
N LYS A 6 -8.62 1.33 -30.90
CA LYS A 6 -8.86 2.56 -31.66
C LYS A 6 -9.36 3.67 -30.73
N ASP A 7 -8.98 4.91 -31.01
CA ASP A 7 -9.60 6.07 -30.37
C ASP A 7 -11.02 6.32 -30.92
N LYS A 8 -11.68 7.35 -30.40
CA LYS A 8 -13.03 7.76 -30.85
C LYS A 8 -13.12 8.13 -32.34
N ASN A 9 -11.98 8.33 -33.01
CA ASN A 9 -11.87 8.68 -34.42
C ASN A 9 -11.35 7.50 -35.27
N GLY A 10 -11.27 6.29 -34.70
CA GLY A 10 -10.81 5.09 -35.40
C GLY A 10 -9.28 4.97 -35.52
N LYS A 11 -8.49 5.87 -34.95
CA LYS A 11 -7.02 5.83 -35.04
C LYS A 11 -6.43 4.85 -34.02
N PRO A 12 -5.37 4.09 -34.39
CA PRO A 12 -4.67 3.22 -33.44
C PRO A 12 -4.15 4.02 -32.25
N LYS A 13 -4.46 3.57 -31.04
CA LYS A 13 -4.00 4.18 -29.80
C LYS A 13 -2.71 3.51 -29.35
N THR A 14 -1.66 4.30 -29.09
CA THR A 14 -0.43 3.81 -28.49
C THR A 14 -0.72 3.18 -27.14
N LEU A 15 -0.33 1.92 -26.97
CA LEU A 15 -0.42 1.20 -25.71
C LEU A 15 0.79 1.58 -24.85
N GLN A 16 0.54 2.21 -23.70
CA GLN A 16 1.58 2.41 -22.70
C GLN A 16 1.51 1.28 -21.67
N ILE A 17 2.64 0.61 -21.47
CA ILE A 17 2.76 -0.49 -20.54
C ILE A 17 3.62 -0.05 -19.35
N SER A 18 3.05 -0.11 -18.16
CA SER A 18 3.83 0.06 -16.92
C SER A 18 4.58 -1.22 -16.64
N ARG A 19 5.92 -1.16 -16.69
CA ARG A 19 6.78 -2.31 -16.45
C ARG A 19 6.93 -2.62 -14.97
N PHE A 20 7.14 -3.88 -14.65
CA PHE A 20 7.53 -4.32 -13.32
C PHE A 20 9.02 -3.99 -13.15
N VAL A 21 9.47 -3.74 -11.91
CA VAL A 21 10.87 -3.40 -11.66
C VAL A 21 11.76 -4.61 -11.97
N HIS A 22 12.80 -4.41 -12.78
CA HIS A 22 13.79 -5.43 -13.09
C HIS A 22 15.17 -4.81 -13.36
N THR A 23 16.19 -5.63 -13.18
CA THR A 23 17.58 -5.33 -13.51
C THR A 23 18.15 -6.52 -14.27
N ALA A 24 18.85 -6.27 -15.39
CA ALA A 24 19.38 -7.32 -16.26
C ALA A 24 18.34 -8.40 -16.64
N GLY A 25 17.08 -7.97 -16.86
CA GLY A 25 15.97 -8.85 -17.23
C GLY A 25 15.41 -9.72 -16.08
N ARG A 26 15.86 -9.51 -14.84
CA ARG A 26 15.40 -10.24 -13.65
C ARG A 26 14.51 -9.35 -12.79
N PHE A 27 13.30 -9.82 -12.53
CA PHE A 27 12.29 -9.11 -11.74
C PHE A 27 12.53 -9.29 -10.25
N TYR A 28 12.30 -8.26 -9.45
CA TYR A 28 12.44 -8.31 -7.99
C TYR A 28 11.58 -7.24 -7.33
N ILE A 29 11.40 -7.34 -6.01
CA ILE A 29 10.76 -6.30 -5.21
C ILE A 29 11.85 -5.44 -4.57
N PRO A 30 11.91 -4.13 -4.84
CA PRO A 30 12.87 -3.26 -4.19
C PRO A 30 12.66 -3.20 -2.67
N GLY A 31 13.74 -3.26 -1.91
CA GLY A 31 13.74 -3.14 -0.45
C GLY A 31 13.15 -1.81 0.02
N SER A 32 13.31 -0.75 -0.78
CA SER A 32 12.65 0.55 -0.56
C SER A 32 11.13 0.47 -0.63
N SER A 33 10.56 -0.38 -1.49
CA SER A 33 9.11 -0.59 -1.59
C SER A 33 8.57 -1.35 -0.38
N ILE A 34 9.29 -2.38 0.07
CA ILE A 34 8.95 -3.14 1.28
C ILE A 34 9.08 -2.23 2.51
N LYS A 35 10.18 -1.47 2.62
CA LYS A 35 10.43 -0.52 3.70
C LYS A 35 9.38 0.58 3.77
N GLY A 36 8.97 1.13 2.64
CA GLY A 36 7.89 2.12 2.58
C GLY A 36 6.57 1.57 3.11
N ALA A 37 6.21 0.35 2.71
CA ALA A 37 4.99 -0.30 3.19
C ALA A 37 5.04 -0.61 4.69
N ILE A 38 6.17 -1.13 5.20
CA ILE A 38 6.38 -1.36 6.64
C ILE A 38 6.33 -0.04 7.42
N ARG A 39 6.99 1.03 6.93
CA ARG A 39 6.96 2.36 7.55
C ARG A 39 5.52 2.88 7.68
N THR A 40 4.73 2.82 6.61
CA THR A 40 3.33 3.23 6.66
C THR A 40 2.50 2.33 7.60
N ALA A 41 2.76 1.03 7.62
CA ALA A 41 2.09 0.09 8.51
C ALA A 41 2.38 0.40 9.99
N LEU A 42 3.63 0.66 10.34
CA LEU A 42 4.06 1.06 11.70
C LEU A 42 3.36 2.34 12.16
N ILE A 43 3.32 3.36 11.30
CA ILE A 43 2.59 4.60 11.62
C ILE A 43 1.11 4.31 11.83
N LYS A 44 0.50 3.50 10.95
CA LYS A 44 -0.94 3.21 11.01
C LYS A 44 -1.32 2.40 12.25
N ALA A 45 -0.46 1.50 12.71
CA ALA A 45 -0.69 0.69 13.90
C ALA A 45 -0.68 1.51 15.20
N ASN A 46 0.01 2.66 15.22
CA ASN A 46 0.11 3.53 16.40
C ASN A 46 -0.72 4.81 16.24
N GLU A 47 -1.76 4.97 17.06
CA GLU A 47 -2.69 6.10 16.97
C GLU A 47 -1.99 7.44 17.20
N ALA A 48 -1.12 7.52 18.21
CA ALA A 48 -0.36 8.73 18.53
C ALA A 48 0.56 9.19 17.38
N PHE A 49 0.95 8.28 16.47
CA PHE A 49 1.74 8.63 15.28
C PHE A 49 0.88 8.90 14.05
N ALA A 50 -0.33 8.36 13.97
CA ALA A 50 -1.26 8.66 12.88
C ALA A 50 -2.01 9.99 13.10
N GLU A 51 -2.35 10.31 14.35
CA GLU A 51 -3.15 11.48 14.72
C GLU A 51 -2.58 12.82 14.22
N PRO A 52 -1.25 13.09 14.28
CA PRO A 52 -0.69 14.34 13.76
C PRO A 52 -0.98 14.55 12.26
N PHE A 53 -1.07 13.47 11.47
CA PHE A 53 -1.41 13.55 10.05
C PHE A 53 -2.89 13.88 9.83
N GLU A 54 -3.76 13.38 10.69
CA GLU A 54 -5.20 13.66 10.68
C GLU A 54 -5.50 15.09 11.12
N ASN A 55 -4.85 15.53 12.20
CA ASN A 55 -5.04 16.85 12.79
C ASN A 55 -4.54 17.98 11.88
N ALA A 56 -3.48 17.77 11.11
CA ALA A 56 -2.99 18.78 10.20
C ALA A 56 -4.02 19.19 9.13
N LEU A 57 -4.90 18.28 8.70
CA LEU A 57 -5.97 18.62 7.75
C LEU A 57 -7.19 19.26 8.42
N ASN A 58 -7.24 19.28 9.77
CA ASN A 58 -8.28 20.00 10.51
C ASN A 58 -7.92 21.49 10.70
N THR A 59 -6.65 21.86 10.51
CA THR A 59 -6.19 23.24 10.63
C THR A 59 -6.61 24.07 9.41
N PRO A 60 -7.42 25.13 9.58
CA PRO A 60 -7.76 26.04 8.49
C PRO A 60 -6.49 26.67 7.89
N ASN A 61 -6.43 26.78 6.57
CA ASN A 61 -5.31 27.41 5.84
C ASN A 61 -3.92 26.79 6.07
N VAL A 62 -3.84 25.53 6.54
CA VAL A 62 -2.56 24.82 6.65
C VAL A 62 -1.83 24.85 5.30
N SER A 63 -0.53 25.16 5.31
CA SER A 63 0.28 25.21 4.11
C SER A 63 0.79 23.81 3.73
N LYS A 64 1.14 23.64 2.45
CA LYS A 64 1.78 22.41 1.97
C LYS A 64 3.11 22.12 2.69
N SER A 65 3.83 23.18 3.08
CA SER A 65 5.09 23.06 3.83
C SER A 65 4.86 22.47 5.22
N GLU A 66 3.83 22.94 5.94
CA GLU A 66 3.46 22.40 7.25
C GLU A 66 3.04 20.94 7.16
N VAL A 67 2.22 20.59 6.16
CA VAL A 67 1.82 19.19 5.95
C VAL A 67 3.02 18.29 5.64
N ASN A 68 3.98 18.76 4.85
CA ASN A 68 5.19 18.00 4.55
C ASN A 68 6.11 17.83 5.77
N LYS A 69 6.05 18.73 6.76
CA LYS A 69 6.86 18.67 8.00
C LYS A 69 6.28 17.76 9.08
N ILE A 70 5.03 17.27 8.94
CA ILE A 70 4.42 16.40 9.94
C ILE A 70 5.28 15.16 10.20
N GLU A 71 5.78 14.53 9.15
CA GLU A 71 6.61 13.35 9.28
C GLU A 71 7.93 13.66 10.02
N ASP A 72 8.56 14.81 9.74
CA ASP A 72 9.73 15.27 10.47
C ASP A 72 9.42 15.61 11.93
N ASN A 73 8.21 16.07 12.23
CA ASN A 73 7.79 16.34 13.60
C ASN A 73 7.63 15.04 14.40
N VAL A 74 7.07 13.99 13.78
CA VAL A 74 6.85 12.68 14.42
C VAL A 74 8.15 11.87 14.52
N PHE A 75 8.94 11.81 13.45
CA PHE A 75 10.10 10.92 13.35
C PHE A 75 11.45 11.63 13.35
N GLY A 76 11.48 12.96 13.43
CA GLY A 76 12.69 13.73 13.19
C GLY A 76 13.01 13.85 11.71
N SER A 77 13.91 14.76 11.38
CA SER A 77 14.41 14.94 10.00
C SER A 77 14.98 13.63 9.45
N ALA A 78 15.19 13.57 8.13
CA ALA A 78 15.84 12.43 7.48
C ALA A 78 17.16 12.02 8.18
N GLN A 79 17.84 12.95 8.86
CA GLN A 79 19.13 12.74 9.49
C GLN A 79 18.98 12.05 10.86
N LEU A 80 17.90 12.35 11.56
CA LEU A 80 17.58 11.84 12.89
C LEU A 80 16.49 10.75 12.87
N SER A 81 16.00 10.38 11.68
CA SER A 81 14.90 9.42 11.55
C SER A 81 15.25 8.04 12.12
N PRO A 82 14.45 7.50 13.06
CA PRO A 82 14.71 6.20 13.68
C PRO A 82 14.57 5.04 12.69
N PHE A 83 13.88 5.25 11.55
CA PHE A 83 13.83 4.28 10.44
C PHE A 83 15.18 4.03 9.75
N LYS A 84 16.24 4.76 10.10
CA LYS A 84 17.62 4.41 9.70
C LYS A 84 18.11 3.11 10.33
N ALA A 85 17.60 2.75 11.51
CA ALA A 85 17.90 1.48 12.15
C ALA A 85 17.27 0.28 11.41
N LEU A 86 16.22 0.50 10.61
CA LEU A 86 15.55 -0.53 9.81
C LEU A 86 16.16 -0.64 8.41
N ILE A 87 16.84 -1.75 8.14
CA ILE A 87 17.45 -2.05 6.84
C ILE A 87 16.67 -3.20 6.20
N ILE A 88 16.27 -3.01 4.94
CA ILE A 88 15.53 -4.02 4.19
C ILE A 88 16.21 -4.18 2.83
N SER A 89 16.62 -5.41 2.51
CA SER A 89 17.24 -5.72 1.23
C SER A 89 16.21 -5.75 0.11
N ASP A 90 16.68 -5.57 -1.13
CA ASP A 90 15.94 -6.03 -2.29
C ASP A 90 15.62 -7.53 -2.14
N SER A 91 14.52 -7.98 -2.75
CA SER A 91 14.16 -9.39 -2.72
C SER A 91 15.06 -10.22 -3.64
N SER A 92 15.04 -11.54 -3.45
CA SER A 92 15.45 -12.48 -4.49
C SER A 92 14.59 -12.33 -5.75
N PHE A 93 15.03 -12.91 -6.85
CA PHE A 93 14.38 -12.74 -8.14
C PHE A 93 13.06 -13.51 -8.22
N ILE A 94 12.05 -12.84 -8.78
CA ILE A 94 10.77 -13.44 -9.12
C ILE A 94 10.96 -14.30 -10.37
N ASP A 95 10.42 -15.52 -10.36
CA ASP A 95 10.35 -16.33 -11.59
C ASP A 95 9.47 -15.62 -12.63
N LYS A 96 10.06 -15.34 -13.79
CA LYS A 96 9.42 -14.70 -14.95
C LYS A 96 8.11 -15.38 -15.37
N ASN A 97 7.93 -16.66 -15.06
CA ASN A 97 6.70 -17.39 -15.34
C ASN A 97 5.48 -16.82 -14.60
N TYR A 98 5.69 -16.15 -13.46
CA TYR A 98 4.65 -15.47 -12.68
C TYR A 98 4.46 -13.99 -13.04
N ILE A 99 5.35 -13.42 -13.85
CA ILE A 99 5.18 -12.08 -14.39
C ILE A 99 4.34 -12.17 -15.66
N LYS A 100 3.17 -11.52 -15.65
CA LYS A 100 2.26 -11.48 -16.79
C LYS A 100 1.90 -10.06 -17.16
N PHE A 101 1.69 -9.86 -18.46
CA PHE A 101 1.04 -8.67 -18.97
C PHE A 101 -0.47 -8.76 -18.73
N LYS A 102 -1.04 -7.82 -17.98
CA LYS A 102 -2.48 -7.79 -17.68
C LYS A 102 -3.06 -6.39 -17.80
N LYS A 103 -4.35 -6.36 -18.17
CA LYS A 103 -5.18 -5.16 -18.08
C LYS A 103 -5.51 -4.88 -16.62
N VAL A 104 -5.13 -3.70 -16.16
CA VAL A 104 -5.49 -3.15 -14.85
C VAL A 104 -6.55 -2.07 -15.07
N GLU A 105 -7.66 -2.21 -14.37
CA GLU A 105 -8.77 -1.28 -14.45
C GLU A 105 -8.80 -0.40 -13.20
N VAL A 106 -8.84 0.91 -13.41
CA VAL A 106 -9.21 1.85 -12.35
C VAL A 106 -10.73 1.87 -12.29
N ILE A 107 -11.31 1.14 -11.34
CA ILE A 107 -12.76 1.11 -11.13
C ILE A 107 -13.19 2.31 -10.31
N HIS A 108 -14.26 2.97 -10.76
CA HIS A 108 -14.95 4.00 -10.00
C HIS A 108 -16.14 3.34 -9.29
N LEU A 109 -16.08 3.27 -7.97
CA LEU A 109 -16.99 2.47 -7.15
C LEU A 109 -18.46 2.94 -7.21
N GLU A 110 -18.70 4.21 -7.54
CA GLU A 110 -20.07 4.73 -7.79
C GLU A 110 -20.48 4.78 -9.27
N ARG A 111 -19.52 4.74 -10.21
CA ARG A 111 -19.75 5.02 -11.64
C ARG A 111 -18.97 4.02 -12.50
N PRO A 112 -19.37 2.74 -12.51
CA PRO A 112 -18.58 1.66 -13.11
C PRO A 112 -18.33 1.80 -14.63
N LYS A 113 -19.11 2.62 -15.35
CA LYS A 113 -18.98 2.82 -16.81
C LYS A 113 -17.77 3.66 -17.26
N GLN A 114 -16.87 4.08 -16.37
CA GLN A 114 -15.73 4.97 -16.68
C GLN A 114 -14.35 4.36 -16.32
N GLY A 115 -14.16 3.07 -16.55
CA GLY A 115 -12.84 2.45 -16.38
C GLY A 115 -11.83 2.99 -17.39
N ILE A 116 -10.73 3.57 -16.92
CA ILE A 116 -9.58 3.89 -17.78
C ILE A 116 -8.70 2.64 -17.83
N PRO A 117 -8.60 1.94 -18.98
CA PRO A 117 -7.76 0.76 -19.08
C PRO A 117 -6.29 1.17 -18.98
N GLN A 118 -5.57 0.50 -18.09
CA GLN A 118 -4.12 0.58 -17.96
C GLN A 118 -3.53 -0.82 -18.17
N PHE A 119 -2.28 -0.91 -18.61
CA PHE A 119 -1.66 -2.20 -18.94
C PHE A 119 -0.35 -2.35 -18.21
N PHE A 120 -0.27 -3.35 -17.32
CA PHE A 120 0.87 -3.52 -16.42
C PHE A 120 1.50 -4.89 -16.62
N GLU A 121 2.81 -4.97 -16.43
CA GLU A 121 3.44 -6.22 -15.98
C GLU A 121 3.11 -6.41 -14.49
N VAL A 122 2.50 -7.53 -14.16
CA VAL A 122 2.06 -7.86 -12.79
C VAL A 122 2.63 -9.20 -12.35
N TRP A 123 3.02 -9.24 -11.08
CA TRP A 123 3.35 -10.49 -10.39
C TRP A 123 2.05 -11.16 -9.93
N LEU A 124 1.65 -12.23 -10.60
CA LEU A 124 0.43 -12.99 -10.29
C LEU A 124 0.68 -14.02 -9.21
N HIS A 125 -0.36 -14.39 -8.46
CA HIS A 125 -0.30 -15.46 -7.47
C HIS A 125 -0.12 -16.84 -8.15
N ASP A 126 0.33 -17.82 -7.37
CA ASP A 126 0.44 -19.21 -7.85
C ASP A 126 -0.94 -19.87 -7.92
N LEU A 127 -1.50 -19.98 -9.13
CA LEU A 127 -2.79 -20.65 -9.37
C LEU A 127 -2.78 -22.14 -8.99
N ARG A 128 -1.60 -22.77 -9.00
CA ARG A 128 -1.44 -24.20 -8.69
C ARG A 128 -1.14 -24.46 -7.21
N ASN A 129 -0.98 -23.41 -6.39
CA ASN A 129 -0.66 -23.50 -4.96
C ASN A 129 0.54 -24.42 -4.64
N THR A 130 1.50 -24.54 -5.57
CA THR A 130 2.73 -25.33 -5.38
C THR A 130 3.68 -24.70 -4.37
N GLY A 131 3.48 -23.41 -4.07
CA GLY A 131 4.31 -22.66 -3.12
C GLY A 131 5.66 -22.24 -3.70
N SER A 132 5.87 -22.39 -5.01
CA SER A 132 7.08 -21.99 -5.74
C SER A 132 7.14 -20.49 -6.06
N ASN A 133 6.00 -19.80 -6.00
CA ASN A 133 5.93 -18.36 -6.28
C ASN A 133 6.22 -17.52 -5.03
N LYS A 134 7.49 -17.49 -4.63
CA LYS A 134 7.96 -16.76 -3.45
C LYS A 134 9.27 -16.06 -3.76
N VAL A 135 9.51 -14.98 -3.05
CA VAL A 135 10.80 -14.31 -3.00
C VAL A 135 11.16 -14.04 -1.54
N GLU A 136 12.44 -13.92 -1.27
CA GLU A 136 12.99 -13.69 0.06
C GLU A 136 13.61 -12.31 0.13
N SER A 137 13.49 -11.63 1.27
CA SER A 137 14.14 -10.36 1.54
C SER A 137 14.60 -10.36 2.99
N ARG A 138 15.74 -9.74 3.27
CA ARG A 138 16.30 -9.65 4.61
C ARG A 138 15.84 -8.35 5.26
N ILE A 139 15.26 -8.48 6.46
CA ILE A 139 14.94 -7.36 7.34
C ILE A 139 15.97 -7.39 8.48
N THR A 140 16.62 -6.26 8.74
CA THR A 140 17.57 -6.11 9.83
C THR A 140 17.26 -4.85 10.62
N PHE A 141 17.13 -4.98 11.93
CA PHE A 141 16.96 -3.85 12.83
C PHE A 141 18.21 -3.67 13.69
N LYS A 142 18.83 -2.49 13.60
CA LYS A 142 20.08 -2.16 14.28
C LYS A 142 19.81 -1.33 15.54
N ALA A 143 19.67 -2.00 16.69
CA ALA A 143 19.41 -1.35 17.97
C ALA A 143 20.51 -0.35 18.35
N ASP A 144 21.78 -0.65 18.06
CA ASP A 144 22.93 0.23 18.31
C ASP A 144 22.85 1.55 17.53
N VAL A 145 22.39 1.50 16.28
CA VAL A 145 22.12 2.69 15.45
C VAL A 145 21.01 3.52 16.08
N LEU A 146 19.97 2.87 16.61
CA LEU A 146 18.85 3.57 17.23
C LEU A 146 19.26 4.28 18.53
N SER A 147 20.06 3.62 19.38
CA SER A 147 20.62 4.26 20.58
C SER A 147 21.48 5.48 20.27
N LYS A 148 22.30 5.42 19.22
CA LYS A 148 23.10 6.58 18.76
C LYS A 148 22.22 7.71 18.23
N LEU A 149 21.13 7.40 17.52
CA LEU A 149 20.18 8.41 17.05
C LEU A 149 19.51 9.13 18.22
N LEU A 150 19.12 8.40 19.27
CA LEU A 150 18.55 9.00 20.48
C LEU A 150 19.53 9.98 21.14
N GLN A 151 20.81 9.61 21.27
CA GLN A 151 21.86 10.51 21.79
C GLN A 151 22.05 11.77 20.92
N ASN A 152 21.84 11.65 19.62
CA ASN A 152 21.96 12.75 18.66
C ASN A 152 20.67 13.57 18.48
N GLY A 153 19.67 13.40 19.37
CA GLY A 153 18.45 14.20 19.38
C GLY A 153 17.29 13.65 18.53
N ALA A 154 17.30 12.36 18.17
CA ALA A 154 16.10 11.72 17.64
C ALA A 154 14.96 11.73 18.67
N ARG A 155 13.72 11.73 18.17
CA ARG A 155 12.52 11.77 19.01
C ARG A 155 12.44 10.51 19.87
N LYS A 156 12.45 10.70 21.20
CA LYS A 156 12.44 9.60 22.16
C LYS A 156 11.22 8.69 22.00
N GLU A 157 10.04 9.26 21.81
CA GLU A 157 8.80 8.50 21.64
C GLU A 157 8.87 7.57 20.41
N ALA A 158 9.42 8.07 19.30
CA ALA A 158 9.58 7.29 18.09
C ALA A 158 10.64 6.18 18.23
N VAL A 159 11.73 6.45 18.96
CA VAL A 159 12.76 5.47 19.31
C VAL A 159 12.17 4.37 20.19
N ASP A 160 11.53 4.74 21.29
CA ASP A 160 10.95 3.80 22.26
C ASP A 160 9.90 2.91 21.59
N TYR A 161 9.06 3.47 20.71
CA TYR A 161 8.11 2.70 19.92
C TYR A 161 8.79 1.67 19.01
N LEU A 162 9.82 2.04 18.24
CA LEU A 162 10.50 1.08 17.38
C LEU A 162 11.24 0.01 18.19
N MET A 163 11.84 0.36 19.34
CA MET A 163 12.43 -0.62 20.26
C MET A 163 11.39 -1.62 20.76
N GLN A 164 10.19 -1.14 21.12
CA GLN A 164 9.10 -2.01 21.55
C GLN A 164 8.65 -2.95 20.43
N VAL A 165 8.43 -2.42 19.23
CA VAL A 165 7.93 -3.21 18.07
C VAL A 165 8.96 -4.25 17.64
N PHE A 166 10.23 -3.87 17.52
CA PHE A 166 11.30 -4.77 17.06
C PHE A 166 11.98 -5.53 18.20
N GLY A 167 11.54 -5.35 19.46
CA GLY A 167 12.09 -6.06 20.62
C GLY A 167 11.77 -7.56 20.64
N SER A 168 10.77 -7.99 19.87
CA SER A 168 10.51 -9.41 19.60
C SER A 168 9.83 -9.59 18.24
N GLU A 169 9.99 -10.77 17.63
CA GLU A 169 9.30 -11.10 16.38
C GLU A 169 7.77 -11.04 16.55
N LYS A 170 7.27 -11.51 17.70
CA LYS A 170 5.85 -11.46 18.02
C LYS A 170 5.31 -10.04 18.01
N ASN A 171 6.00 -9.09 18.66
CA ASN A 171 5.59 -7.69 18.68
C ASN A 171 5.54 -7.09 17.27
N PHE A 172 6.54 -7.40 16.45
CA PHE A 172 6.59 -6.96 15.06
C PHE A 172 5.42 -7.53 14.25
N VAL A 173 5.19 -8.85 14.31
CA VAL A 173 4.10 -9.53 13.61
C VAL A 173 2.74 -8.98 14.04
N ASP A 174 2.48 -8.85 15.34
CA ASP A 174 1.20 -8.35 15.86
C ASP A 174 0.94 -6.91 15.40
N THR A 175 1.98 -6.06 15.41
CA THR A 175 1.90 -4.68 14.93
C THR A 175 1.56 -4.64 13.43
N MET A 176 2.19 -5.50 12.63
CA MET A 176 1.91 -5.58 11.18
C MET A 176 0.52 -6.14 10.89
N LYS A 177 0.08 -7.15 11.65
CA LYS A 177 -1.29 -7.69 11.55
C LYS A 177 -2.35 -6.64 11.86
N GLU A 178 -2.12 -5.81 12.87
CA GLU A 178 -3.04 -4.73 13.23
C GLU A 178 -3.13 -3.66 12.13
N ALA A 179 -1.98 -3.22 11.60
CA ALA A 179 -1.95 -2.29 10.47
C ALA A 179 -2.70 -2.83 9.24
N ALA A 180 -2.50 -4.12 8.94
CA ALA A 180 -3.18 -4.79 7.84
C ALA A 180 -4.69 -4.89 8.09
N ARG A 181 -5.11 -5.22 9.31
CA ARG A 181 -6.52 -5.29 9.73
C ARG A 181 -7.21 -3.95 9.49
N ILE A 182 -6.63 -2.84 9.95
CA ILE A 182 -7.16 -1.49 9.73
C ILE A 182 -7.38 -1.24 8.23
N LEU A 183 -6.36 -1.50 7.40
CA LEU A 183 -6.44 -1.24 5.96
C LEU A 183 -7.47 -2.14 5.26
N ILE A 184 -7.58 -3.41 5.65
CA ILE A 184 -8.56 -4.36 5.12
C ILE A 184 -9.97 -3.92 5.45
N GLU A 185 -10.25 -3.53 6.70
CA GLU A 185 -11.58 -3.08 7.10
C GLU A 185 -11.97 -1.76 6.43
N MET A 186 -11.03 -0.83 6.25
CA MET A 186 -11.29 0.37 5.44
C MET A 186 -11.66 0.01 3.99
N GLU A 187 -10.93 -0.92 3.35
CA GLU A 187 -11.27 -1.34 1.99
C GLU A 187 -12.65 -2.03 1.93
N LYS A 188 -12.97 -2.90 2.90
CA LYS A 188 -14.29 -3.54 3.01
C LYS A 188 -15.39 -2.51 3.18
N GLN A 189 -15.26 -1.55 4.09
CA GLN A 189 -16.26 -0.50 4.30
C GLN A 189 -16.49 0.33 3.03
N LYS A 190 -15.42 0.73 2.35
CA LYS A 190 -15.47 1.47 1.08
C LYS A 190 -16.22 0.68 -0.02
N ILE A 191 -15.96 -0.63 -0.12
CA ILE A 191 -16.57 -1.50 -1.14
C ILE A 191 -18.03 -1.80 -0.80
N SER A 192 -18.35 -2.09 0.46
CA SER A 192 -19.70 -2.40 0.92
C SER A 192 -20.67 -1.24 0.65
N ALA A 193 -20.22 -0.01 0.90
CA ALA A 193 -20.98 1.21 0.65
C ALA A 193 -21.11 1.59 -0.84
N SER A 194 -20.53 0.81 -1.76
CA SER A 194 -20.52 1.12 -3.18
C SER A 194 -21.65 0.45 -3.97
N ASN A 195 -21.89 0.98 -5.17
CA ASN A 195 -22.80 0.44 -6.18
C ASN A 195 -22.04 -0.39 -7.23
N TYR A 196 -20.82 -0.83 -6.92
CA TYR A 196 -20.02 -1.62 -7.86
C TYR A 196 -20.64 -3.01 -8.03
N GLN A 197 -20.85 -3.43 -9.28
CA GLN A 197 -21.54 -4.70 -9.58
C GLN A 197 -20.80 -5.91 -9.03
N GLN A 198 -19.45 -5.91 -9.09
CA GLN A 198 -18.61 -7.00 -8.60
C GLN A 198 -18.10 -6.76 -7.16
N LYS A 199 -18.89 -6.06 -6.33
CA LYS A 199 -18.47 -5.76 -4.95
C LYS A 199 -18.34 -7.03 -4.10
N ASN A 200 -19.17 -8.04 -4.36
CA ASN A 200 -19.16 -9.30 -3.58
C ASN A 200 -17.86 -10.08 -3.80
N GLU A 201 -17.33 -10.09 -5.02
CA GLU A 201 -16.04 -10.71 -5.36
C GLU A 201 -14.89 -10.04 -4.61
N LEU A 202 -14.90 -8.70 -4.54
CA LEU A 202 -13.91 -7.95 -3.77
C LEU A 202 -14.05 -8.17 -2.26
N LEU A 203 -15.27 -8.18 -1.74
CA LEU A 203 -15.51 -8.45 -0.32
C LEU A 203 -15.06 -9.87 0.06
N ASN A 204 -15.32 -10.86 -0.80
CA ASN A 204 -14.84 -12.23 -0.61
C ASN A 204 -13.32 -12.28 -0.56
N PHE A 205 -12.63 -11.62 -1.50
CA PHE A 205 -11.18 -11.51 -1.46
C PHE A 205 -10.67 -10.94 -0.12
N TYR A 206 -11.26 -9.84 0.36
CA TYR A 206 -10.84 -9.22 1.62
C TYR A 206 -11.18 -10.06 2.85
N ASN A 207 -12.28 -10.81 2.83
CA ASN A 207 -12.60 -11.77 3.89
C ASN A 207 -11.57 -12.90 3.95
N THR A 208 -11.16 -13.45 2.80
CA THR A 208 -10.07 -14.43 2.73
C THR A 208 -8.75 -13.82 3.20
N LEU A 209 -8.44 -12.60 2.80
CA LEU A 209 -7.22 -11.90 3.20
C LEU A 209 -7.18 -11.64 4.72
N SER A 210 -8.31 -11.26 5.31
CA SER A 210 -8.47 -11.10 6.77
C SER A 210 -8.21 -12.41 7.51
N LYS A 211 -8.76 -13.53 7.01
CA LYS A 211 -8.49 -14.88 7.53
C LYS A 211 -6.99 -15.22 7.46
N ILE A 212 -6.36 -15.02 6.30
CA ILE A 212 -4.91 -15.26 6.13
C ILE A 212 -4.07 -14.44 7.11
N ASN A 213 -4.40 -13.14 7.28
CA ASN A 213 -3.68 -12.26 8.20
C ASN A 213 -3.80 -12.72 9.66
N LYS A 214 -4.97 -13.23 10.06
CA LYS A 214 -5.19 -13.74 11.42
C LYS A 214 -4.46 -15.06 11.66
N GLU A 215 -4.59 -16.01 10.74
CA GLU A 215 -4.16 -17.40 10.92
C GLU A 215 -2.68 -17.66 10.64
N THR A 216 -2.00 -16.76 9.95
CA THR A 216 -0.55 -16.91 9.72
C THR A 216 0.20 -16.64 11.03
N GLU A 217 0.75 -17.67 11.67
CA GLU A 217 1.41 -17.58 12.99
C GLU A 217 2.58 -16.57 12.99
N ASN A 218 3.66 -16.88 12.25
CA ASN A 218 4.84 -16.02 12.11
C ASN A 218 4.80 -15.19 10.83
N GLY A 219 3.70 -14.46 10.62
CA GLY A 219 3.54 -13.69 9.40
C GLY A 219 2.29 -12.84 9.37
N PHE A 220 2.18 -12.05 8.30
CA PHE A 220 1.14 -11.05 8.13
C PHE A 220 0.90 -10.81 6.64
N VAL A 221 -0.14 -10.06 6.31
CA VAL A 221 -0.32 -9.55 4.94
C VAL A 221 0.12 -8.10 4.87
N LEU A 222 0.72 -7.72 3.75
CA LEU A 222 1.22 -6.37 3.53
C LEU A 222 0.76 -5.88 2.16
N ARG A 223 0.41 -4.59 2.07
CA ARG A 223 0.09 -3.96 0.79
C ARG A 223 1.27 -3.14 0.30
N ILE A 224 1.81 -3.52 -0.86
CA ILE A 224 2.98 -2.90 -1.50
C ILE A 224 2.64 -2.32 -2.88
N GLY A 225 3.53 -1.47 -3.37
CA GLY A 225 3.55 -1.04 -4.77
C GLY A 225 2.85 0.29 -5.08
N GLY A 226 3.16 0.84 -6.26
CA GLY A 226 2.71 2.16 -6.72
C GLY A 226 1.20 2.32 -6.87
N HIS A 227 0.44 1.24 -6.91
CA HIS A 227 -0.96 1.23 -7.36
C HIS A 227 -1.96 0.81 -6.28
N SER A 228 -1.51 0.63 -5.04
CA SER A 228 -2.26 0.15 -3.87
C SER A 228 -3.32 1.13 -3.31
N GLY A 229 -3.47 2.33 -3.87
CA GLY A 229 -4.47 3.32 -3.44
C GLY A 229 -4.01 4.24 -2.29
N PHE A 230 -4.81 5.27 -2.01
CA PHE A 230 -4.44 6.37 -1.09
C PHE A 230 -4.14 5.87 0.34
N TYR A 231 -5.12 5.25 1.01
CA TYR A 231 -4.99 4.86 2.43
C TYR A 231 -3.90 3.83 2.72
N SER A 232 -3.47 3.07 1.72
CA SER A 232 -2.35 2.12 1.85
C SER A 232 -0.98 2.79 1.91
N LYS A 233 -0.89 4.07 1.53
CA LYS A 233 0.36 4.84 1.42
C LYS A 233 0.43 6.04 2.35
N THR A 234 -0.59 6.21 3.18
CA THR A 234 -0.76 7.36 4.07
C THR A 234 -0.98 6.88 5.49
N ALA A 235 -0.65 7.71 6.46
CA ALA A 235 -0.78 7.41 7.89
C ALA A 235 -2.24 7.16 8.33
N TYR A 236 -3.22 7.84 7.71
CA TYR A 236 -4.65 7.85 8.09
C TYR A 236 -5.24 6.51 8.48
N ARG A 237 -5.81 6.42 9.69
CA ARG A 237 -6.45 5.20 10.22
C ARG A 237 -7.94 5.13 9.89
N GLY A 238 -8.54 6.26 9.55
CA GLY A 238 -9.93 6.39 9.13
C GLY A 238 -10.11 7.09 7.80
N PHE A 239 -11.37 7.17 7.35
CA PHE A 239 -11.73 7.96 6.18
C PHE A 239 -11.63 9.45 6.50
N LEU A 240 -11.04 10.22 5.57
CA LEU A 240 -11.03 11.66 5.66
C LEU A 240 -12.46 12.22 5.61
N LYS A 241 -12.75 13.16 6.49
CA LYS A 241 -13.99 13.94 6.49
C LYS A 241 -14.01 14.86 5.27
N ARG A 242 -15.22 15.27 4.85
CA ARG A 242 -15.44 16.15 3.69
C ARG A 242 -14.52 17.38 3.71
N ASP A 243 -14.41 18.07 4.84
CA ASP A 243 -13.61 19.29 4.94
C ASP A 243 -12.10 19.02 4.88
N GLN A 244 -11.63 17.90 5.43
CA GLN A 244 -10.24 17.46 5.28
C GLN A 244 -9.91 17.17 3.80
N VAL A 245 -10.85 16.58 3.05
CA VAL A 245 -10.68 16.34 1.61
C VAL A 245 -10.65 17.65 0.82
N LYS A 246 -11.42 18.68 1.21
CA LYS A 246 -11.34 20.02 0.61
C LYS A 246 -9.95 20.64 0.79
N VAL A 247 -9.42 20.58 2.02
CA VAL A 247 -8.07 21.09 2.33
C VAL A 247 -7.03 20.36 1.47
N LEU A 248 -7.06 19.03 1.44
CA LEU A 248 -6.17 18.20 0.62
C LEU A 248 -6.29 18.53 -0.88
N LYS A 249 -7.51 18.79 -1.37
CA LYS A 249 -7.75 19.18 -2.76
C LYS A 249 -7.12 20.53 -3.12
N ILE A 250 -7.20 21.52 -2.23
CA ILE A 250 -6.60 22.84 -2.41
C ILE A 250 -5.07 22.73 -2.39
N LEU A 251 -4.51 22.05 -1.38
CA LEU A 251 -3.06 21.96 -1.18
C LEU A 251 -2.31 21.25 -2.32
N PHE A 252 -2.92 20.19 -2.86
CA PHE A 252 -2.27 19.32 -3.84
C PHE A 252 -2.90 19.41 -5.24
N GLY A 253 -3.84 20.34 -5.45
CA GLY A 253 -4.42 20.62 -6.77
C GLY A 253 -5.31 19.52 -7.34
N TYR A 254 -5.96 18.71 -6.49
CA TYR A 254 -6.79 17.58 -6.93
C TYR A 254 -8.18 18.00 -7.45
N LYS A 255 -8.22 18.69 -8.60
CA LYS A 255 -9.46 19.30 -9.16
C LYS A 255 -10.65 18.34 -9.30
N LYS A 256 -10.40 17.05 -9.59
CA LYS A 256 -11.43 16.03 -9.88
C LYS A 256 -11.84 15.16 -8.69
N VAL A 257 -11.30 15.40 -7.50
CA VAL A 257 -11.68 14.65 -6.28
C VAL A 257 -13.04 15.12 -5.78
N LYS A 258 -13.94 14.16 -5.53
CA LYS A 258 -15.19 14.37 -4.80
C LYS A 258 -14.92 14.32 -3.29
N GLU A 259 -15.44 15.30 -2.57
CA GLU A 259 -15.17 15.46 -1.13
C GLU A 259 -15.91 14.44 -0.27
N ASN A 260 -17.13 14.06 -0.67
CA ASN A 260 -17.99 13.23 0.18
C ASN A 260 -17.56 11.76 0.23
N ASN A 261 -16.95 11.23 -0.84
CA ASN A 261 -16.67 9.81 -1.01
C ASN A 261 -15.23 9.56 -1.50
N PHE A 262 -14.25 10.08 -0.76
CA PHE A 262 -12.83 9.96 -1.11
C PHE A 262 -12.13 8.78 -0.40
N PRO A 263 -11.31 7.98 -1.12
CA PRO A 263 -11.16 7.91 -2.56
C PRO A 263 -12.25 7.00 -3.17
N VAL A 264 -12.89 7.46 -4.24
CA VAL A 264 -13.96 6.72 -4.93
C VAL A 264 -13.43 5.62 -5.88
N THR A 265 -12.11 5.47 -5.98
CA THR A 265 -11.47 4.58 -6.95
C THR A 265 -10.68 3.47 -6.27
N THR A 266 -10.72 2.29 -6.91
CA THR A 266 -9.88 1.13 -6.58
C THR A 266 -9.25 0.62 -7.88
N ARG A 267 -8.08 -0.01 -7.78
CA ARG A 267 -7.44 -0.67 -8.93
C ARG A 267 -7.57 -2.17 -8.79
N ILE A 268 -8.04 -2.80 -9.86
CA ILE A 268 -8.18 -4.25 -9.95
C ILE A 268 -7.46 -4.76 -11.18
N VAL A 269 -6.93 -5.97 -11.09
CA VAL A 269 -6.45 -6.73 -12.24
C VAL A 269 -7.51 -7.77 -12.62
N ARG A 270 -7.79 -7.89 -13.93
CA ARG A 270 -8.59 -9.01 -14.46
C ARG A 270 -7.68 -10.18 -14.77
N LEU A 271 -7.98 -11.35 -14.21
CA LEU A 271 -7.16 -12.55 -14.45
C LEU A 271 -7.63 -13.30 -15.70
N SER A 272 -8.92 -13.26 -16.01
CA SER A 272 -9.52 -13.80 -17.25
C SER A 272 -10.57 -12.84 -17.83
N GLU A 273 -11.23 -13.27 -18.92
CA GLU A 273 -12.37 -12.55 -19.51
C GLU A 273 -13.61 -12.57 -18.61
N SER A 274 -13.66 -13.47 -17.62
CA SER A 274 -14.75 -13.53 -16.65
C SER A 274 -14.78 -12.24 -15.81
N PRO A 275 -15.93 -11.56 -15.68
CA PRO A 275 -16.05 -10.38 -14.85
C PRO A 275 -15.85 -10.67 -13.37
N LYS A 276 -15.98 -11.93 -12.94
CA LYS A 276 -15.81 -12.34 -11.53
C LYS A 276 -14.35 -12.58 -11.14
N ASP A 277 -13.47 -12.73 -12.13
CA ASP A 277 -12.09 -13.12 -11.91
C ASP A 277 -11.18 -11.90 -11.79
N ILE A 278 -11.40 -11.17 -10.69
CA ILE A 278 -10.77 -9.89 -10.40
C ILE A 278 -10.05 -9.92 -9.05
N LEU A 279 -8.90 -9.24 -8.97
CA LEU A 279 -8.17 -9.08 -7.73
C LEU A 279 -7.75 -7.62 -7.48
N PRO A 280 -7.84 -7.12 -6.25
CA PRO A 280 -7.13 -5.91 -5.86
C PRO A 280 -5.62 -6.07 -6.02
N VAL A 281 -4.96 -5.02 -6.50
CA VAL A 281 -3.51 -5.04 -6.68
C VAL A 281 -2.74 -4.75 -5.37
N GLY A 282 -1.56 -5.35 -5.26
CA GLY A 282 -0.53 -4.97 -4.29
C GLY A 282 -0.51 -5.76 -2.98
N TRP A 283 -1.36 -6.75 -2.77
CA TRP A 283 -1.33 -7.56 -1.54
C TRP A 283 -0.34 -8.71 -1.63
N ILE A 284 0.49 -8.88 -0.60
CA ILE A 284 1.40 -10.01 -0.43
C ILE A 284 1.19 -10.65 0.95
N LYS A 285 1.51 -11.94 1.07
CA LYS A 285 1.66 -12.62 2.35
C LYS A 285 3.15 -12.65 2.70
N VAL A 286 3.50 -12.20 3.89
CA VAL A 286 4.85 -12.23 4.45
C VAL A 286 4.90 -13.30 5.51
N LYS A 287 5.91 -14.16 5.46
CA LYS A 287 6.24 -15.12 6.52
C LYS A 287 7.68 -14.84 6.94
N LEU A 288 7.92 -14.71 8.23
CA LEU A 288 9.26 -14.62 8.78
C LEU A 288 9.88 -16.03 8.75
N LEU A 289 11.12 -16.10 8.29
CA LEU A 289 11.91 -17.33 8.27
C LEU A 289 12.91 -17.21 9.42
N ASP A 290 13.05 -18.30 10.18
CA ASP A 290 14.03 -18.42 11.26
C ASP A 290 15.48 -18.26 10.75
#